data_AF-A0A7Y1XT54-F1
#
_entry.id   AF-A0A7Y1XT54-F1
#
_cell.length_a   1.000
_cell.length_b   1.000
_cell.length_c   1.000
_cell.angle_alpha   90.00
_cell.angle_beta   90.00
_cell.angle_gamma   90.00
#
_symmetry.space_group_name_H-M   'P 1'
#
loop_
_entity.id
_entity.type
_entity.pdbx_description
1 polymer ?
#
loop_
_entity_poly.entity_id
_entity_poly.type
_entity_poly.pdbx_seq_one_letter_code
_entity_poly.pdbx_strand_id
1 'polypeptide(L)'
;MRYLALLLALALAVAGCGGSDDTTDTTTPTATTTVATTTTAGATTTTADTPATTQPGGGSSTLTCPEIAAWAQQSAQAQGDAIFGGDVQASADYFREFANNAPAEIRADFVIFADAYQQFGEDLAALGIDFSDPDQVSSMDADQAAELQAAAEAMATVEVQTAMDNIGTYFEEACS
;
A
#
# COMPACT_ATOMS: atom_id res chain seq x y z
N MET A 1 -10.40 -17.28 -33.50
CA MET A 1 -11.54 -16.47 -34.00
C MET A 1 -12.71 -16.40 -32.98
N ARG A 2 -12.44 -16.40 -31.66
CA ARG A 2 -13.46 -16.27 -30.61
C ARG A 2 -13.09 -15.24 -29.52
N TYR A 3 -11.97 -14.53 -29.73
CA TYR A 3 -11.45 -13.50 -28.82
C TYR A 3 -11.59 -12.08 -29.36
N LEU A 4 -12.28 -11.88 -30.49
CA LEU A 4 -12.39 -10.57 -31.14
C LEU A 4 -13.72 -9.85 -30.85
N ALA A 5 -14.58 -10.41 -30.00
CA ALA A 5 -15.96 -9.91 -29.80
C ALA A 5 -16.24 -9.32 -28.40
N LEU A 6 -15.28 -9.33 -27.47
CA LEU A 6 -15.49 -8.86 -26.09
C LEU A 6 -14.80 -7.53 -25.76
N LEU A 7 -14.04 -6.94 -26.68
CA LEU A 7 -13.28 -5.70 -26.46
C LEU A 7 -14.05 -4.39 -26.79
N LEU A 8 -15.39 -4.44 -26.94
CA LEU A 8 -16.13 -3.31 -27.53
C LEU A 8 -17.32 -2.76 -26.72
N ALA A 9 -17.38 -2.98 -25.40
CA ALA A 9 -18.61 -2.68 -24.65
C ALA A 9 -18.46 -1.96 -23.28
N LEU A 10 -17.39 -1.21 -23.02
CA LEU A 10 -17.39 -0.36 -21.81
C LEU A 10 -16.60 0.95 -21.96
N ALA A 11 -16.90 1.66 -23.04
CA ALA A 11 -16.70 3.10 -23.12
C ALA A 11 -18.09 3.76 -23.13
N LEU A 12 -18.19 4.96 -22.53
CA LEU A 12 -19.35 5.86 -22.46
C LEU A 12 -20.25 5.75 -21.21
N ALA A 13 -19.75 6.29 -20.10
CA ALA A 13 -20.58 7.00 -19.12
C ALA A 13 -19.80 8.18 -18.52
N VAL A 14 -19.48 9.19 -19.34
CA VAL A 14 -19.12 10.53 -18.85
C VAL A 14 -20.07 11.52 -19.48
N ALA A 15 -21.09 11.91 -18.72
CA ALA A 15 -22.01 12.99 -19.05
C ALA A 15 -22.35 13.78 -17.78
N GLY A 16 -22.08 15.08 -17.79
CA GLY A 16 -22.41 16.06 -16.75
C GLY A 16 -21.18 16.85 -16.27
N CYS A 17 -20.63 17.80 -17.03
CA CYS A 17 -21.13 19.14 -17.39
C CYS A 17 -20.99 20.16 -16.25
N GLY A 18 -20.18 21.20 -16.47
CA GLY A 18 -20.06 22.37 -15.60
C GLY A 18 -18.88 23.26 -15.96
N GLY A 19 -18.86 23.81 -17.18
CA GLY A 19 -17.89 24.83 -17.59
C GLY A 19 -18.40 26.26 -17.37
N SER A 20 -17.48 27.22 -17.24
CA SER A 20 -17.30 28.34 -18.20
C SER A 20 -16.26 29.35 -17.71
N ASP A 21 -15.46 29.83 -18.67
CA ASP A 21 -14.73 31.11 -18.81
C ASP A 21 -14.82 32.17 -17.70
N ASP A 22 -13.72 32.89 -17.42
CA ASP A 22 -13.34 34.08 -18.20
C ASP A 22 -12.06 34.77 -17.65
N THR A 23 -11.35 35.44 -18.58
CA THR A 23 -10.45 36.60 -18.47
C THR A 23 -9.25 36.71 -17.51
N THR A 24 -8.10 36.90 -18.18
CA THR A 24 -6.97 37.77 -17.85
C THR A 24 -7.20 38.84 -16.78
N ASP A 25 -6.30 38.91 -15.80
CA ASP A 25 -5.74 40.20 -15.43
C ASP A 25 -4.32 40.11 -14.86
N THR A 26 -3.46 40.92 -15.45
CA THR A 26 -2.11 41.22 -14.99
C THR A 26 -2.21 42.16 -13.80
N THR A 27 -1.68 41.76 -12.64
CA THR A 27 -1.13 42.73 -11.69
C THR A 27 0.08 42.15 -10.96
N THR A 28 1.24 42.66 -11.36
CA THR A 28 2.46 42.69 -10.53
C THR A 28 2.26 43.71 -9.42
N PRO A 29 2.53 43.35 -8.15
CA PRO A 29 3.01 44.30 -7.18
C PRO A 29 4.43 43.91 -6.72
N THR A 30 5.37 44.79 -7.07
CA THR A 30 6.49 45.27 -6.26
C THR A 30 7.06 44.35 -5.17
N ALA A 31 8.29 43.90 -5.42
CA ALA A 31 9.20 43.39 -4.40
C ALA A 31 9.40 44.42 -3.28
N THR A 32 9.00 44.07 -2.06
CA THR A 32 9.43 44.77 -0.85
C THR A 32 10.52 43.94 -0.18
N THR A 33 11.76 44.42 -0.27
CA THR A 33 12.89 43.88 0.47
C THR A 33 12.77 44.31 1.93
N THR A 34 12.38 43.38 2.79
CA THR A 34 12.55 43.51 4.24
C THR A 34 13.60 42.49 4.67
N VAL A 35 14.81 42.97 4.91
CA VAL A 35 15.86 42.20 5.60
C VAL A 35 15.47 42.13 7.07
N ALA A 36 14.89 41.01 7.48
CA ALA A 36 14.69 40.68 8.88
C ALA A 36 15.85 39.79 9.35
N THR A 37 16.51 40.28 10.38
CA THR A 37 17.68 39.78 11.08
C THR A 37 17.55 38.31 11.50
N THR A 38 18.53 37.49 11.08
CA THR A 38 18.70 36.11 11.54
C THR A 38 18.98 36.10 13.04
N THR A 39 18.03 35.60 13.84
CA THR A 39 18.28 35.15 15.20
C THR A 39 18.30 33.63 15.18
N THR A 40 19.46 33.04 15.50
CA THR A 40 19.65 31.61 15.67
C THR A 40 18.82 31.11 16.85
N ALA A 41 17.60 30.66 16.58
CA ALA A 41 16.87 29.79 17.48
C ALA A 41 17.41 28.37 17.28
N GLY A 42 17.80 27.72 18.38
CA GLY A 42 18.28 26.35 18.36
C GLY A 42 17.29 25.44 17.62
N ALA A 43 17.84 24.63 16.71
CA ALA A 43 17.12 23.55 16.07
C ALA A 43 16.72 22.54 17.15
N THR A 44 15.53 22.72 17.71
CA THR A 44 14.80 21.62 18.30
C THR A 44 14.41 20.75 17.11
N THR A 45 14.98 19.57 17.02
CA THR A 45 14.55 18.51 16.11
C THR A 45 13.10 18.19 16.47
N THR A 46 12.17 18.84 15.78
CA THR A 46 10.80 18.35 15.68
C THR A 46 10.91 17.05 14.91
N THR A 47 10.92 15.93 15.63
CA THR A 47 10.45 14.66 15.08
C THR A 47 9.14 14.99 14.39
N ALA A 48 9.09 14.84 13.07
CA ALA A 48 7.83 14.88 12.37
C ALA A 48 6.97 13.81 13.04
N ASP A 49 5.95 14.26 13.78
CA ASP A 49 4.81 13.43 14.11
C ASP A 49 4.25 12.99 12.77
N THR A 50 4.64 11.79 12.34
CA THR A 50 3.86 11.02 11.38
C THR A 50 2.45 11.03 11.95
N PRO A 51 1.44 11.59 11.25
CA PRO A 51 0.09 11.51 11.73
C PRO A 51 -0.18 10.03 11.99
N ALA A 52 -0.57 9.69 13.21
CA ALA A 52 -1.00 8.34 13.53
C ALA A 52 -2.11 8.01 12.52
N THR A 53 -1.76 7.22 11.50
CA THR A 53 -2.73 6.59 10.64
C THR A 53 -3.54 5.74 11.58
N THR A 54 -4.78 6.15 11.85
CA THR A 54 -5.73 5.33 12.60
C THR A 54 -5.90 4.06 11.79
N GLN A 55 -5.12 3.04 12.13
CA GLN A 55 -5.17 1.79 11.40
C GLN A 55 -6.53 1.16 11.72
N PRO A 56 -7.32 0.79 10.70
CA PRO A 56 -8.56 0.07 10.91
C PRO A 56 -8.24 -1.19 11.73
N GLY A 57 -9.04 -1.46 12.76
CA GLY A 57 -8.80 -2.58 13.68
C GLY A 57 -8.20 -2.23 15.03
N GLY A 58 -7.94 -0.96 15.35
CA GLY A 58 -7.46 -0.52 16.67
C GLY A 58 -8.40 -0.85 17.85
N GLY A 59 -8.38 -2.10 18.31
CA GLY A 59 -8.92 -2.55 19.60
C GLY A 59 -10.39 -2.97 19.65
N SER A 60 -11.13 -2.97 18.52
CA SER A 60 -12.50 -3.46 18.48
C SER A 60 -12.54 -4.99 18.46
N SER A 61 -13.49 -5.61 19.18
CA SER A 61 -13.71 -7.06 19.14
C SER A 61 -14.22 -7.56 17.79
N THR A 62 -14.68 -6.65 16.93
CA THR A 62 -15.22 -6.93 15.59
C THR A 62 -14.86 -5.79 14.65
N LEU A 63 -14.58 -6.09 13.38
CA LEU A 63 -14.43 -5.06 12.34
C LEU A 63 -15.78 -4.75 11.71
N THR A 64 -16.03 -3.48 11.44
CA THR A 64 -17.17 -3.02 10.65
C THR A 64 -16.82 -2.97 9.17
N CYS A 65 -17.82 -3.05 8.29
CA CYS A 65 -17.57 -2.98 6.85
C CYS A 65 -16.80 -1.72 6.39
N PRO A 66 -17.06 -0.50 6.94
CA PRO A 66 -16.23 0.67 6.63
C PRO A 66 -14.77 0.54 7.07
N GLU A 67 -14.49 -0.11 8.20
CA GLU A 67 -13.12 -0.37 8.65
C GLU A 67 -12.41 -1.38 7.75
N ILE A 68 -13.12 -2.42 7.31
CA ILE A 68 -12.60 -3.40 6.33
C ILE A 68 -12.28 -2.72 5.01
N ALA A 69 -13.16 -1.85 4.51
CA ALA A 69 -12.92 -1.09 3.29
C ALA A 69 -11.70 -0.15 3.42
N ALA A 70 -11.57 0.54 4.56
CA ALA A 70 -10.40 1.37 4.84
C ALA A 70 -9.11 0.55 4.95
N TRP A 71 -9.18 -0.65 5.52
CA TRP A 71 -8.05 -1.57 5.59
C TRP A 71 -7.65 -2.03 4.19
N ALA A 72 -8.60 -2.46 3.37
CA ALA A 72 -8.32 -2.93 2.01
C ALA A 72 -7.60 -1.86 1.17
N GLN A 73 -8.00 -0.58 1.30
CA GLN A 73 -7.34 0.53 0.63
C GLN A 73 -5.89 0.72 1.12
N GLN A 74 -5.67 0.71 2.43
CA GLN A 74 -4.32 0.87 3.01
C GLN A 74 -3.42 -0.33 2.71
N SER A 75 -3.96 -1.55 2.74
CA SER A 75 -3.25 -2.78 2.38
C SER A 75 -2.84 -2.79 0.92
N ALA A 76 -3.69 -2.30 0.02
CA ALA A 76 -3.36 -2.15 -1.39
C ALA A 76 -2.26 -1.10 -1.61
N GLN A 77 -2.30 0.00 -0.85
CA GLN A 77 -1.24 1.01 -0.88
C GLN A 77 0.09 0.44 -0.38
N ALA A 78 0.11 -0.22 0.78
CA ALA A 78 1.31 -0.84 1.33
C ALA A 78 1.93 -1.85 0.35
N GLN A 79 1.12 -2.72 -0.25
CA GLN A 79 1.62 -3.66 -1.27
C GLN A 79 2.12 -2.95 -2.53
N GLY A 80 1.41 -1.92 -2.99
CA GLY A 80 1.81 -1.13 -4.15
C GLY A 80 3.15 -0.43 -3.93
N ASP A 81 3.31 0.20 -2.77
CA ASP A 81 4.57 0.84 -2.39
C ASP A 81 5.68 -0.21 -2.37
N ALA A 82 5.51 -1.35 -1.70
CA ALA A 82 6.50 -2.43 -1.66
C ALA A 82 6.91 -2.95 -3.06
N ILE A 83 5.97 -3.07 -4.00
CA ILE A 83 6.25 -3.62 -5.34
C ILE A 83 6.93 -2.60 -6.26
N PHE A 84 6.61 -1.30 -6.14
CA PHE A 84 7.06 -0.26 -7.08
C PHE A 84 8.18 0.63 -6.53
N GLY A 85 9.06 0.08 -5.70
CA GLY A 85 10.27 0.77 -5.22
C GLY A 85 10.17 1.40 -3.84
N GLY A 86 9.13 1.06 -3.09
CA GLY A 86 8.98 1.38 -1.68
C GLY A 86 9.59 0.32 -0.76
N ASP A 87 9.43 0.56 0.53
CA ASP A 87 10.02 -0.25 1.59
C ASP A 87 9.13 -1.48 1.89
N VAL A 88 9.57 -2.66 1.42
CA VAL A 88 8.86 -3.93 1.68
C VAL A 88 8.76 -4.20 3.20
N GLN A 89 9.74 -3.75 3.99
CA GLN A 89 9.71 -3.88 5.44
C GLN A 89 8.58 -3.05 6.04
N ALA A 90 8.36 -1.83 5.56
CA ALA A 90 7.26 -0.98 6.03
C ALA A 90 5.90 -1.64 5.77
N SER A 91 5.75 -2.36 4.65
CA SER A 91 4.52 -3.10 4.33
C SER A 91 4.35 -4.34 5.21
N ALA A 92 5.43 -5.06 5.51
CA ALA A 92 5.42 -6.16 6.46
C ALA A 92 5.04 -5.69 7.87
N ASP A 93 5.60 -4.56 8.32
CA ASP A 93 5.29 -3.93 9.60
C ASP A 93 3.81 -3.52 9.67
N TYR A 94 3.27 -2.93 8.59
CA TYR A 94 1.84 -2.61 8.49
C TYR A 94 0.95 -3.85 8.69
N PHE A 95 1.24 -4.96 8.01
CA PHE A 95 0.45 -6.19 8.15
C PHE A 95 0.59 -6.82 9.53
N ARG A 96 1.79 -6.76 10.12
CA ARG A 96 2.04 -7.21 11.48
C ARG A 96 1.25 -6.41 12.50
N GLU A 97 1.24 -5.08 12.36
CA GLU A 97 0.52 -4.19 13.25
C GLU A 97 -0.98 -4.44 13.17
N PHE A 98 -1.52 -4.61 11.96
CA PHE A 98 -2.92 -4.99 11.79
C PHE A 98 -3.22 -6.34 12.44
N ALA A 99 -2.37 -7.35 12.22
CA ALA A 99 -2.54 -8.67 12.81
C ALA A 99 -2.63 -8.59 14.35
N ASN A 100 -1.77 -7.81 14.99
CA ASN A 100 -1.78 -7.64 16.44
C ASN A 100 -3.09 -7.02 16.97
N ASN A 101 -3.73 -6.17 16.17
CA ASN A 101 -4.94 -5.46 16.53
C ASN A 101 -6.23 -6.12 16.01
N ALA A 102 -6.11 -7.09 15.09
CA ALA A 102 -7.26 -7.78 14.49
C ALA A 102 -8.17 -8.45 15.54
N PRO A 103 -9.47 -8.61 15.23
CA PRO A 103 -10.40 -9.40 16.03
C PRO A 103 -9.83 -10.77 16.37
N ALA A 104 -10.07 -11.25 17.59
CA ALA A 104 -9.48 -12.50 18.08
C ALA A 104 -9.79 -13.71 17.18
N GLU A 105 -10.93 -13.69 16.49
CA GLU A 105 -11.40 -14.72 15.56
C GLU A 105 -10.48 -14.90 14.34
N ILE A 106 -10.02 -13.80 13.75
CA ILE A 106 -9.17 -13.79 12.53
C ILE A 106 -7.72 -13.41 12.80
N ARG A 107 -7.37 -13.12 14.05
CA ARG A 107 -6.02 -12.68 14.44
C ARG A 107 -4.95 -13.69 14.03
N ALA A 108 -5.20 -14.97 14.28
CA ALA A 108 -4.24 -16.02 13.95
C ALA A 108 -4.00 -16.09 12.43
N ASP A 109 -5.05 -15.97 11.63
CA ASP A 109 -4.95 -15.95 10.17
C ASP A 109 -4.16 -14.74 9.68
N PHE A 110 -4.40 -13.56 10.26
CA PHE A 110 -3.63 -12.36 9.95
C PHE A 110 -2.15 -12.47 10.34
N VAL A 111 -1.83 -13.17 11.43
CA VAL A 111 -0.44 -13.45 11.81
C VAL A 111 0.22 -14.36 10.79
N ILE A 112 -0.44 -15.43 10.34
CA ILE A 112 0.07 -16.33 9.29
C ILE A 112 0.37 -15.55 8.02
N PHE A 113 -0.56 -14.70 7.59
CA PHE A 113 -0.35 -13.85 6.41
C PHE A 113 0.81 -12.87 6.61
N ALA A 114 0.88 -12.18 7.75
CA ALA A 114 1.94 -11.22 8.05
C ALA A 114 3.33 -11.89 8.15
N ASP A 115 3.42 -13.09 8.74
CA ASP A 115 4.65 -13.89 8.78
C ASP A 115 5.13 -14.25 7.37
N ALA A 116 4.23 -14.74 6.52
CA ALA A 116 4.56 -15.08 5.14
C ALA A 116 5.00 -13.86 4.33
N TYR A 117 4.29 -12.73 4.50
CA TYR A 117 4.64 -11.49 3.81
C TYR A 117 5.99 -10.94 4.26
N GLN A 118 6.31 -11.03 5.55
CA GLN A 118 7.62 -10.67 6.07
C GLN A 118 8.71 -11.57 5.47
N GLN A 119 8.52 -12.89 5.47
CA GLN A 119 9.48 -13.82 4.86
C GLN A 119 9.71 -13.50 3.38
N PHE A 120 8.64 -13.23 2.64
CA PHE A 120 8.72 -12.80 1.25
C PHE A 120 9.58 -11.54 1.09
N GLY A 121 9.37 -10.53 1.95
CA GLY A 121 10.19 -9.31 1.94
C GLY A 121 11.66 -9.54 2.28
N GLU A 122 11.94 -10.40 3.26
CA GLU A 122 13.31 -10.79 3.62
C GLU A 122 14.01 -11.54 2.48
N ASP A 123 13.31 -12.44 1.80
CA ASP A 123 13.82 -13.16 0.64
C ASP A 123 14.10 -12.21 -0.52
N LEU A 124 13.19 -11.27 -0.81
CA LEU A 124 13.42 -10.23 -1.83
C LEU A 124 14.63 -9.35 -1.50
N ALA A 125 14.79 -8.95 -0.24
CA ALA A 125 15.93 -8.15 0.19
C ALA A 125 17.25 -8.92 0.05
N ALA A 126 17.24 -10.24 0.28
CA ALA A 126 18.41 -11.10 0.13
C ALA A 126 18.89 -11.22 -1.33
N LEU A 127 17.99 -11.08 -2.31
CA LEU A 127 18.35 -11.04 -3.74
C LEU A 127 19.21 -9.82 -4.09
N GLY A 128 19.13 -8.75 -3.30
CA GLY A 128 19.86 -7.51 -3.53
C GLY A 128 19.46 -6.79 -4.83
N ILE A 129 18.26 -7.06 -5.35
CA ILE A 129 17.73 -6.46 -6.58
C ILE A 129 16.91 -5.23 -6.22
N ASP A 130 17.27 -4.09 -6.80
CA ASP A 130 16.42 -2.91 -6.73
C ASP A 130 15.29 -3.01 -7.77
N PHE A 131 14.08 -3.37 -7.32
CA PHE A 131 12.90 -3.46 -8.18
C PHE A 131 12.42 -2.10 -8.71
N SER A 132 12.93 -0.99 -8.19
CA SER A 132 12.69 0.35 -8.74
C SER A 132 13.60 0.69 -9.93
N ASP A 133 14.69 -0.06 -10.09
CA ASP A 133 15.65 0.10 -11.17
C ASP A 133 15.35 -0.90 -12.32
N PRO A 134 14.79 -0.44 -13.45
CA PRO A 134 14.43 -1.32 -14.56
C PRO A 134 15.65 -2.00 -15.19
N ASP A 135 16.85 -1.43 -15.07
CA ASP A 135 18.07 -2.03 -15.59
C ASP A 135 18.48 -3.24 -14.74
N GLN A 136 18.28 -3.19 -13.41
CA GLN A 136 18.52 -4.33 -12.52
C GLN A 136 17.48 -5.44 -12.71
N VAL A 137 16.20 -5.08 -12.83
CA VAL A 137 15.14 -6.06 -13.10
C VAL A 137 15.35 -6.77 -14.44
N SER A 138 15.76 -6.03 -15.49
CA SER A 138 15.98 -6.61 -16.81
C SER A 138 17.30 -7.37 -16.97
N SER A 139 18.25 -7.17 -16.06
CA SER A 139 19.54 -7.88 -16.03
C SER A 139 19.58 -9.07 -15.06
N MET A 140 18.45 -9.40 -14.42
CA MET A 140 18.31 -10.54 -13.52
C MET A 140 18.76 -11.84 -14.18
N ASP A 141 19.67 -12.56 -13.53
CA ASP A 141 20.13 -13.85 -14.01
C ASP A 141 19.17 -15.00 -13.66
N ALA A 142 19.49 -16.20 -14.11
CA ALA A 142 18.63 -17.37 -13.93
C ALA A 142 18.52 -17.81 -12.46
N ASP A 143 19.57 -17.60 -11.66
CA ASP A 143 19.57 -17.98 -10.25
C ASP A 143 18.70 -17.00 -9.46
N GLN A 144 18.86 -15.69 -9.71
CA GLN A 144 18.02 -14.64 -9.14
C GLN A 144 16.53 -14.80 -9.50
N ALA A 145 16.23 -15.16 -10.76
CA ALA A 145 14.86 -15.42 -11.18
C ALA A 145 14.26 -16.65 -10.48
N ALA A 146 15.06 -17.69 -10.25
CA ALA A 146 14.62 -18.88 -9.53
C ALA A 146 14.38 -18.60 -8.04
N GLU A 147 15.26 -17.83 -7.40
CA GLU A 147 15.09 -17.41 -6.00
C GLU A 147 13.89 -16.47 -5.82
N LEU A 148 13.65 -15.55 -6.76
CA LEU A 148 12.44 -14.72 -6.79
C LEU A 148 11.16 -15.56 -6.89
N GLN A 149 11.17 -16.60 -7.75
CA GLN A 149 10.04 -17.51 -7.84
C GLN A 149 9.84 -18.28 -6.53
N ALA A 150 10.92 -18.78 -5.91
CA ALA A 150 10.85 -19.49 -4.64
C ALA A 150 10.30 -18.60 -3.50
N ALA A 151 10.72 -17.33 -3.45
CA ALA A 151 10.16 -16.35 -2.52
C ALA A 151 8.66 -16.18 -2.72
N ALA A 152 8.20 -16.05 -3.97
CA ALA A 152 6.78 -15.94 -4.28
C ALA A 152 5.98 -17.20 -3.91
N GLU A 153 6.58 -18.39 -4.04
CA GLU A 153 5.96 -19.65 -3.61
C GLU A 153 5.75 -19.74 -2.10
N ALA A 154 6.55 -19.04 -1.29
CA ALA A 154 6.36 -18.95 0.16
C ALA A 154 5.02 -18.29 0.55
N MET A 155 4.50 -17.39 -0.30
CA MET A 155 3.16 -16.79 -0.13
C MET A 155 2.03 -17.72 -0.61
N ALA A 156 2.34 -18.77 -1.35
CA ALA A 156 1.37 -19.66 -1.97
C ALA A 156 1.15 -20.97 -1.19
N THR A 157 1.57 -21.04 0.08
CA THR A 157 1.36 -22.23 0.91
C THR A 157 -0.12 -22.45 1.21
N VAL A 158 -0.50 -23.71 1.48
CA VAL A 158 -1.87 -24.07 1.88
C VAL A 158 -2.30 -23.33 3.14
N GLU A 159 -1.37 -23.09 4.05
CA GLU A 159 -1.60 -22.38 5.31
C GLU A 159 -1.95 -20.91 5.07
N VAL A 160 -1.19 -20.22 4.20
CA VAL A 160 -1.50 -18.83 3.82
C VAL A 160 -2.81 -18.74 3.06
N GLN A 161 -3.08 -19.66 2.13
CA GLN A 161 -4.36 -19.71 1.42
C GLN A 161 -5.55 -19.89 2.37
N THR A 162 -5.43 -20.83 3.31
CA THR A 162 -6.49 -21.08 4.32
C THR A 162 -6.71 -19.85 5.20
N ALA A 163 -5.64 -19.19 5.63
CA ALA A 163 -5.73 -17.96 6.41
C ALA A 163 -6.46 -16.85 5.62
N MET A 164 -6.11 -16.67 4.34
CA MET A 164 -6.77 -15.70 3.47
C MET A 164 -8.26 -16.01 3.24
N ASP A 165 -8.62 -17.29 3.09
CA ASP A 165 -10.02 -17.72 2.95
C ASP A 165 -10.84 -17.44 4.23
N ASN A 166 -10.26 -17.70 5.41
CA ASN A 166 -10.89 -17.39 6.69
C ASN A 166 -11.12 -15.89 6.87
N ILE A 167 -10.10 -15.08 6.55
CA ILE A 167 -10.18 -13.61 6.55
C ILE A 167 -11.26 -13.13 5.59
N GLY A 168 -11.30 -13.66 4.37
CA GLY A 168 -12.30 -13.33 3.36
C GLY A 168 -13.71 -13.63 3.84
N THR A 169 -13.93 -14.82 4.39
CA THR A 169 -15.22 -15.24 4.95
C THR A 169 -15.67 -14.28 6.06
N TYR A 170 -14.78 -13.96 6.99
CA TYR A 170 -15.09 -13.01 8.06
C TYR A 170 -15.46 -11.62 7.52
N PHE A 171 -14.75 -11.13 6.50
CA PHE A 171 -15.07 -9.84 5.88
C PHE A 171 -16.40 -9.84 5.15
N GLU A 172 -16.75 -10.93 4.46
CA GLU A 172 -18.06 -11.08 3.83
C GLU A 172 -19.19 -11.03 4.86
N GLU A 173 -19.05 -11.76 5.97
CA GLU A 173 -20.05 -11.78 7.06
C GLU A 173 -20.18 -10.41 7.74
N ALA A 174 -19.06 -9.71 7.98
CA ALA A 174 -19.04 -8.37 8.57
C ALA A 174 -19.62 -7.27 7.66
N CYS A 175 -19.72 -7.52 6.35
CA CYS A 175 -20.25 -6.61 5.34
C CYS A 175 -21.65 -6.98 4.81
N SER A 176 -22.23 -8.10 5.26
CA SER A 176 -23.58 -8.55 4.91
C SER A 176 -24.69 -7.91 5.75
#